data_AF-A0A9R0R660-F1
#
_entry.id   AF-A0A9R0R660-F1
#
_cell.length_a   1.000
_cell.length_b   1.000
_cell.length_c   1.000
_cell.angle_alpha   90.00
_cell.angle_beta   90.00
_cell.angle_gamma   90.00
#
_symmetry.space_group_name_H-M   'P 1'
#
loop_
_entity.id
_entity.type
_entity.pdbx_description
1 polymer ?
#
loop_
_entity_poly.entity_id
_entity_poly.type
_entity_poly.pdbx_seq_one_letter_code
_entity_poly.pdbx_strand_id
1 'polypeptide(L)'
;MDHEINALERMLLDESAEPTDLPFSLLQDITNCFSDDRRIGSGGFAVVYKGMTRHGMVAVKKLSKLFDIEEKKFHKEVECLVKAKHKNIVRFLGYCAETQGKIADYEGKFVIADTRNWLLCFEYVPNGSLDKYIADPFHGIEWRERFEIIKAICEGLHYLHGKRILHLDLKPENILIDDHMVPKIADFGLSRCLSEEQTQVFTTHLCGSCGYLAPEFFSGQLTFASDIYSLGVVIMEILTGKKGYPEDENVRAII
;
A
#
# COMPACT_ATOMS: atom_id res chain seq x y z
N MET A 1 14.95 -2.00 33.50
CA MET A 1 15.26 -1.03 32.44
C MET A 1 13.98 -0.83 31.66
N ASP A 2 13.05 -0.07 32.25
CA ASP A 2 11.77 0.29 31.66
C ASP A 2 11.68 1.80 31.83
N HIS A 3 11.96 2.58 30.77
CA HIS A 3 11.45 3.96 30.69
C HIS A 3 11.52 4.65 29.33
N GLU A 4 11.53 3.93 28.21
CA GLU A 4 11.26 4.55 26.90
C GLU A 4 10.30 3.67 26.11
N ILE A 5 9.05 4.13 26.04
CA ILE A 5 8.13 3.69 24.99
C ILE A 5 8.83 4.05 23.67
N ASN A 6 9.27 3.01 22.93
CA ASN A 6 9.90 3.17 21.63
C ASN A 6 8.97 4.01 20.72
N ALA A 7 9.52 4.84 19.83
CA ALA A 7 8.74 5.72 18.95
C ALA A 7 7.54 5.01 18.28
N LEU A 8 7.73 3.77 17.83
CA LEU A 8 6.66 2.95 17.25
C LEU A 8 5.50 2.68 18.22
N GLU A 9 5.80 2.39 19.49
CA GLU A 9 4.78 2.12 20.50
C GLU A 9 3.99 3.38 20.85
N ARG A 10 4.63 4.56 20.85
CA ARG A 10 3.92 5.84 21.02
C ARG A 10 2.94 6.06 19.89
N MET A 11 3.35 5.78 18.66
CA MET A 11 2.47 5.91 17.50
C MET A 11 1.32 4.92 17.53
N LEU A 12 1.48 3.73 18.09
CA LEU A 12 0.36 2.79 18.27
C LEU A 12 -0.67 3.27 19.31
N LEU A 13 -0.23 4.01 20.33
CA LEU A 13 -1.10 4.48 21.42
C LEU A 13 -1.71 5.87 21.16
N ASP A 14 -1.08 6.69 20.33
CA ASP A 14 -1.51 8.05 19.99
C ASP A 14 -1.74 8.19 18.48
N GLU A 15 -3.01 8.27 18.08
CA GLU A 15 -3.40 8.48 16.68
C GLU A 15 -2.99 9.85 16.13
N SER A 16 -2.70 10.83 17.01
CA SER A 16 -2.23 12.14 16.61
C SER A 16 -0.73 12.15 16.28
N ALA A 17 0.04 11.16 16.72
CA ALA A 17 1.46 11.06 16.45
C ALA A 17 1.75 11.02 14.94
N GLU A 18 2.80 11.73 14.54
CA GLU A 18 3.25 11.81 13.15
C GLU A 18 4.23 10.67 12.83
N PRO A 19 4.23 10.13 11.61
CA PRO A 19 5.18 9.10 11.18
C PRO A 19 6.63 9.57 11.31
N THR A 20 7.53 8.68 11.68
CA THR A 20 8.96 9.00 11.90
C THR A 20 9.87 7.92 11.32
N ASP A 21 11.19 8.19 11.34
CA ASP A 21 12.19 7.19 11.00
C ASP A 21 12.27 6.12 12.12
N LEU A 22 12.30 4.87 11.70
CA LEU A 22 12.31 3.71 12.57
C LEU A 22 13.63 2.94 12.37
N PRO A 23 14.34 2.57 13.46
CA PRO A 23 15.57 1.80 13.36
C PRO A 23 15.35 0.47 12.64
N PHE A 24 16.30 0.07 11.79
CA PHE A 24 16.22 -1.23 11.11
C PHE A 24 16.16 -2.39 12.11
N SER A 25 16.96 -2.34 13.18
CA SER A 25 16.99 -3.34 14.25
C SER A 25 15.61 -3.52 14.89
N LEU A 26 14.90 -2.42 15.17
CA LEU A 26 13.53 -2.49 15.69
C LEU A 26 12.60 -3.27 14.76
N LEU A 27 12.59 -2.92 13.47
CA LEU A 27 11.73 -3.59 12.49
C LEU A 27 12.13 -5.05 12.26
N GLN A 28 13.43 -5.35 12.33
CA GLN A 28 13.96 -6.69 12.27
C GLN A 28 13.50 -7.53 13.47
N ASP A 29 13.58 -6.98 14.69
CA ASP A 29 13.21 -7.69 15.92
C ASP A 29 11.71 -8.01 15.96
N ILE A 30 10.85 -7.02 15.72
CA ILE A 30 9.39 -7.22 15.80
C ILE A 30 8.87 -8.18 14.72
N THR A 31 9.58 -8.32 13.60
CA THR A 31 9.24 -9.24 12.51
C THR A 31 9.93 -10.61 12.65
N ASN A 32 10.59 -10.88 13.79
CA ASN A 32 11.37 -12.10 14.01
C ASN A 32 12.39 -12.34 12.87
N CYS A 33 13.24 -11.35 12.62
CA CYS A 33 14.23 -11.35 11.54
C CYS A 33 13.64 -11.50 10.13
N PHE A 34 12.45 -10.94 9.88
CA PHE A 34 11.71 -11.13 8.63
C PHE A 34 11.45 -12.61 8.31
N SER A 35 11.08 -13.39 9.34
CA SER A 35 10.75 -14.81 9.20
C SER A 35 9.58 -15.04 8.24
N ASP A 36 9.66 -16.10 7.44
CA ASP A 36 8.58 -16.50 6.54
C ASP A 36 7.26 -16.81 7.28
N ASP A 37 7.32 -17.24 8.54
CA ASP A 37 6.13 -17.45 9.40
C ASP A 37 5.38 -16.15 9.71
N ARG A 38 6.05 -14.99 9.54
CA ARG A 38 5.45 -13.67 9.70
C ARG A 38 4.96 -13.08 8.38
N ARG A 39 5.18 -13.73 7.24
CA ARG A 39 4.78 -13.20 5.94
C ARG A 39 3.26 -13.19 5.80
N ILE A 40 2.69 -12.01 5.54
CA ILE A 40 1.24 -11.81 5.37
C ILE A 40 0.86 -11.36 3.97
N GLY A 41 1.84 -10.96 3.15
CA GLY A 41 1.62 -10.58 1.78
C GLY A 41 2.91 -10.52 0.99
N SER A 42 2.79 -10.62 -0.33
CA SER A 42 3.90 -10.41 -1.25
C SER A 42 3.39 -9.94 -2.60
N GLY A 43 4.06 -8.95 -3.17
CA GLY A 43 3.89 -8.51 -4.55
C GLY A 43 5.23 -8.52 -5.29
N GLY A 44 5.23 -8.08 -6.54
CA GLY A 44 6.44 -8.08 -7.39
C GLY A 44 7.62 -7.27 -6.82
N PHE A 45 7.34 -6.27 -5.98
CA PHE A 45 8.34 -5.31 -5.50
C PHE A 45 8.51 -5.29 -3.98
N ALA A 46 7.73 -6.06 -3.22
CA ALA A 46 7.78 -6.02 -1.77
C ALA A 46 7.24 -7.30 -1.11
N VAL A 47 7.71 -7.59 0.08
CA VAL A 47 7.15 -8.60 0.98
C VAL A 47 6.67 -7.91 2.24
N VAL A 48 5.47 -8.25 2.70
CA VAL A 48 4.86 -7.67 3.90
C VAL A 48 4.90 -8.70 5.03
N TYR A 49 5.46 -8.28 6.16
CA TYR A 49 5.61 -9.10 7.36
C TYR A 49 4.75 -8.53 8.49
N LYS A 50 4.17 -9.42 9.30
CA LYS A 50 3.49 -9.08 10.54
C LYS A 50 4.52 -8.86 11.64
N GLY A 51 4.57 -7.65 12.19
CA GLY A 51 5.37 -7.31 13.36
C GLY A 51 4.57 -7.47 14.66
N MET A 52 5.19 -8.00 15.70
CA MET A 52 4.63 -8.07 17.05
C MET A 52 5.31 -7.04 17.95
N THR A 53 4.52 -6.16 18.55
CA THR A 53 4.98 -5.20 19.56
C THR A 53 4.33 -5.52 20.91
N ARG A 54 4.72 -4.81 21.98
CA ARG A 54 4.06 -4.96 23.29
C ARG A 54 2.61 -4.48 23.27
N HIS A 55 2.27 -3.54 22.39
CA HIS A 55 0.99 -2.82 22.37
C HIS A 55 0.10 -3.17 21.17
N GLY A 56 0.50 -4.13 20.34
CA GLY A 56 -0.28 -4.52 19.18
C GLY A 56 0.55 -5.09 18.05
N MET A 57 -0.09 -5.22 16.90
CA MET A 57 0.50 -5.76 15.68
C MET A 57 0.69 -4.65 14.65
N VAL A 58 1.74 -4.77 13.85
CA VAL A 58 2.03 -3.85 12.73
C VAL A 58 2.24 -4.62 11.44
N ALA A 59 2.11 -3.96 10.31
CA ALA A 59 2.49 -4.49 9.00
C ALA A 59 3.77 -3.80 8.53
N VAL A 60 4.83 -4.58 8.27
CA VAL A 60 6.12 -4.10 7.80
C VAL A 60 6.32 -4.52 6.35
N LYS A 61 6.20 -3.57 5.42
CA LYS A 61 6.45 -3.76 3.99
C LYS A 61 7.93 -3.54 3.72
N LYS A 62 8.64 -4.61 3.36
CA LYS A 62 10.05 -4.60 2.98
C LYS A 62 10.16 -4.62 1.46
N LEU A 63 10.78 -3.59 0.89
CA LEU A 63 10.96 -3.48 -0.56
C LEU A 63 12.05 -4.46 -1.04
N SER A 64 11.85 -5.06 -2.22
CA SER A 64 12.75 -6.07 -2.77
C SER A 64 14.01 -5.44 -3.40
N LYS A 65 15.11 -6.20 -3.37
CA LYS A 65 16.46 -5.76 -3.80
C LYS A 65 16.72 -5.86 -5.31
N LEU A 66 15.78 -6.45 -6.07
CA LEU A 66 16.10 -7.11 -7.34
C LEU A 66 16.21 -6.17 -8.54
N PHE A 67 15.82 -4.90 -8.39
CA PHE A 67 15.92 -3.92 -9.45
C PHE A 67 16.44 -2.63 -8.84
N ASP A 68 17.05 -1.76 -9.64
CA ASP A 68 17.14 -0.32 -9.37
C ASP A 68 15.72 0.26 -9.27
N ILE A 69 14.94 -0.20 -8.29
CA ILE A 69 13.73 0.46 -7.86
C ILE A 69 14.25 1.76 -7.28
N GLU A 70 14.15 2.76 -8.15
CA GLU A 70 14.68 4.10 -7.97
C GLU A 70 14.34 4.57 -6.56
N GLU A 71 15.34 5.01 -5.82
CA GLU A 71 15.20 5.77 -4.58
C GLU A 71 14.03 6.77 -4.63
N LYS A 72 13.79 7.33 -5.82
CA LYS A 72 12.65 8.17 -6.17
C LYS A 72 11.27 7.54 -5.90
N LYS A 73 11.07 6.24 -6.17
CA LYS A 73 9.80 5.53 -5.91
C LYS A 73 9.52 5.43 -4.42
N PHE A 74 10.53 5.04 -3.62
CA PHE A 74 10.40 4.99 -2.17
C PHE A 74 10.07 6.38 -1.59
N HIS A 75 10.83 7.41 -1.99
CA HIS A 75 10.57 8.78 -1.54
C HIS A 75 9.18 9.29 -1.93
N LYS A 76 8.72 9.00 -3.16
CA LYS A 76 7.36 9.35 -3.61
C LYS A 76 6.27 8.65 -2.80
N GLU A 77 6.46 7.36 -2.49
CA GLU A 77 5.51 6.60 -1.66
C GLU A 77 5.45 7.20 -0.24
N VAL A 78 6.61 7.44 0.39
CA VAL A 78 6.68 8.09 1.71
C VAL A 78 6.04 9.49 1.69
N GLU A 79 6.30 10.29 0.66
CA GLU A 79 5.73 11.64 0.52
C GLU A 79 4.18 11.60 0.50
N CYS A 80 3.59 10.64 -0.20
CA CYS A 80 2.15 10.46 -0.22
C CYS A 80 1.63 9.98 1.15
N LEU A 81 2.29 8.99 1.74
CA LEU A 81 1.88 8.36 2.99
C LEU A 81 1.87 9.32 4.19
N VAL A 82 2.88 10.21 4.29
CA VAL A 82 2.94 11.23 5.35
C VAL A 82 1.74 12.20 5.29
N LYS A 83 1.18 12.46 4.10
CA LYS A 83 0.01 13.34 3.92
C LYS A 83 -1.32 12.60 4.11
N ALA A 84 -1.33 11.27 4.06
CA ALA A 84 -2.52 10.43 3.94
C ALA A 84 -3.10 9.98 5.30
N LYS A 85 -3.52 10.92 6.14
CA LYS A 85 -4.11 10.66 7.47
C LYS A 85 -5.64 10.72 7.46
N HIS A 86 -6.31 9.58 7.33
CA HIS A 86 -7.77 9.48 7.33
C HIS A 86 -8.24 8.12 7.86
N LYS A 87 -9.42 8.04 8.48
CA LYS A 87 -9.99 6.79 9.03
C LYS A 87 -10.12 5.66 7.99
N ASN A 88 -10.39 6.01 6.73
CA ASN A 88 -10.52 5.09 5.59
C ASN A 88 -9.24 4.92 4.76
N ILE A 89 -8.09 5.19 5.37
CA ILE A 89 -6.77 4.94 4.79
C ILE A 89 -5.98 4.14 5.83
N VAL A 90 -5.19 3.17 5.39
CA VAL A 90 -4.31 2.42 6.29
C VAL A 90 -3.29 3.38 6.90
N ARG A 91 -3.27 3.46 8.22
CA ARG A 91 -2.42 4.38 8.96
C ARG A 91 -0.95 4.02 8.78
N PHE A 92 -0.21 4.95 8.21
CA PHE A 92 1.25 4.90 8.12
C PHE A 92 1.87 5.27 9.46
N LEU A 93 2.81 4.44 9.93
CA LEU A 93 3.50 4.63 11.22
C LEU A 93 4.92 5.13 11.02
N GLY A 94 5.57 4.84 9.90
CA GLY A 94 6.94 5.31 9.70
C GLY A 94 7.71 4.47 8.71
N TYR A 95 8.98 4.80 8.55
CA TYR A 95 9.83 4.18 7.54
C TYR A 95 11.23 3.90 8.06
N CYS A 96 11.93 2.99 7.40
CA CYS A 96 13.37 2.81 7.55
C CYS A 96 14.02 3.03 6.19
N ALA A 97 15.02 3.91 6.13
CA ALA A 97 15.74 4.26 4.90
C ALA A 97 17.25 4.07 5.10
N GLU A 98 17.65 2.88 5.53
CA GLU A 98 19.05 2.61 5.91
C GLU A 98 19.83 1.97 4.75
N THR A 99 21.06 2.44 4.50
CA THR A 99 21.99 1.81 3.55
C THR A 99 23.25 1.40 4.30
N GLN A 100 23.58 0.11 4.25
CA GLN A 100 24.77 -0.45 4.89
C GLN A 100 25.69 -1.10 3.86
N GLY A 101 26.96 -0.70 3.82
CA GLY A 101 27.98 -1.41 3.05
C GLY A 101 28.31 -2.75 3.72
N LYS A 102 28.10 -3.86 3.01
CA LYS A 102 28.45 -5.21 3.47
C LYS A 102 29.53 -5.79 2.57
N ILE A 103 30.51 -6.45 3.18
CA ILE A 103 31.51 -7.21 2.43
C ILE A 103 30.79 -8.40 1.78
N ALA A 104 30.87 -8.48 0.45
CA ALA A 104 30.33 -9.57 -0.36
C ALA A 104 31.45 -10.16 -1.23
N ASP A 105 31.39 -11.47 -1.48
CA ASP A 105 32.21 -12.11 -2.50
C ASP A 105 31.56 -11.89 -3.87
N TYR A 106 32.33 -11.35 -4.81
CA TYR A 106 31.95 -11.26 -6.21
C TYR A 106 33.09 -11.77 -7.06
N GLU A 107 32.88 -12.92 -7.70
CA GLU A 107 33.88 -13.59 -8.55
C GLU A 107 35.24 -13.79 -7.84
N GLY A 108 35.21 -14.15 -6.55
CA GLY A 108 36.42 -14.40 -5.75
C GLY A 108 37.14 -13.13 -5.27
N LYS A 109 36.52 -11.95 -5.40
CA LYS A 109 37.00 -10.69 -4.83
C LYS A 109 36.03 -10.19 -3.75
N PHE A 110 36.58 -9.77 -2.62
CA PHE A 110 35.80 -9.09 -1.59
C PHE A 110 35.53 -7.64 -2.01
N VAL A 111 34.26 -7.31 -2.19
CA VAL A 111 33.79 -5.94 -2.49
C VAL A 111 32.86 -5.47 -1.38
N ILE A 112 32.83 -4.16 -1.12
CA ILE A 112 31.80 -3.57 -0.26
C ILE A 112 30.59 -3.30 -1.16
N ALA A 113 29.53 -4.06 -0.95
CA ALA A 113 28.26 -3.90 -1.65
C ALA A 113 27.23 -3.22 -0.74
N ASP A 114 26.59 -2.17 -1.25
CA ASP A 114 25.53 -1.50 -0.52
C ASP A 114 24.30 -2.40 -0.40
N THR A 115 23.88 -2.62 0.84
CA THR A 115 22.60 -3.26 1.17
C THR A 115 21.64 -2.17 1.62
N ARG A 116 20.63 -1.90 0.79
CA ARG A 116 19.52 -1.00 1.13
C ARG A 116 18.47 -1.75 1.94
N ASN A 117 18.15 -1.22 3.11
CA ASN A 117 17.08 -1.65 3.99
C ASN A 117 15.99 -0.58 3.96
N TRP A 118 15.14 -0.64 2.93
CA TRP A 118 13.99 0.26 2.80
C TRP A 118 12.71 -0.46 3.22
N LEU A 119 12.11 0.05 4.29
CA LEU A 119 10.92 -0.53 4.89
C LEU A 119 9.89 0.55 5.19
N LEU A 120 8.62 0.17 5.11
CA LEU A 120 7.48 0.98 5.50
C LEU A 120 6.72 0.22 6.59
N CYS A 121 6.31 0.92 7.64
CA CYS A 121 5.59 0.38 8.78
C CYS A 121 4.19 0.99 8.83
N PHE A 122 3.19 0.14 9.01
CA PHE A 122 1.76 0.50 9.01
C PHE A 122 1.05 -0.12 10.21
N GLU A 123 -0.14 0.39 10.52
CA GLU A 123 -1.08 -0.36 11.35
C GLU A 123 -1.36 -1.73 10.72
N TYR A 124 -1.59 -2.75 11.56
CA TYR A 124 -2.03 -4.05 11.10
C TYR A 124 -3.55 -4.09 10.98
N VAL A 125 -4.05 -4.32 9.77
CA VAL A 125 -5.48 -4.44 9.49
C VAL A 125 -5.87 -5.93 9.40
N PRO A 126 -6.69 -6.46 10.33
CA PRO A 126 -6.77 -7.90 10.58
C PRO A 126 -7.61 -8.71 9.60
N ASN A 127 -8.64 -8.11 8.98
CA ASN A 127 -9.64 -8.84 8.20
C ASN A 127 -9.26 -9.00 6.72
N GLY A 128 -8.04 -8.62 6.34
CA GLY A 128 -7.54 -8.78 4.97
C GLY A 128 -8.19 -7.80 3.99
N SER A 129 -8.20 -8.16 2.71
CA SER A 129 -8.59 -7.30 1.60
C SER A 129 -10.03 -7.56 1.13
N LEU A 130 -10.65 -6.52 0.56
CA LEU A 130 -12.05 -6.50 0.13
C LEU A 130 -12.37 -7.53 -0.97
N ASP A 131 -11.41 -7.91 -1.81
CA ASP A 131 -11.58 -8.93 -2.86
C ASP A 131 -12.11 -10.27 -2.31
N LYS A 132 -11.69 -10.64 -1.09
CA LYS A 132 -12.12 -11.87 -0.41
C LYS A 132 -13.60 -11.84 -0.03
N TYR A 133 -14.15 -10.65 0.19
CA TYR A 133 -15.53 -10.44 0.57
C TYR A 133 -16.46 -10.33 -0.64
N ILE A 134 -15.93 -9.86 -1.77
CA ILE A 134 -16.67 -9.79 -3.04
C ILE A 134 -16.81 -11.18 -3.65
N ALA A 135 -15.75 -11.99 -3.60
CA ALA A 135 -15.70 -13.29 -4.27
C ALA A 135 -16.49 -14.40 -3.54
N ASP A 136 -16.82 -14.23 -2.26
CA ASP A 136 -17.47 -15.26 -1.45
C ASP A 136 -18.97 -14.99 -1.23
N PRO A 137 -19.88 -15.79 -1.83
CA PRO A 137 -21.31 -15.70 -1.58
C PRO A 137 -21.69 -15.93 -0.11
N PHE A 138 -20.87 -16.67 0.64
CA PHE A 138 -21.11 -17.04 2.04
C PHE A 138 -20.71 -15.95 3.04
N HIS A 139 -19.90 -14.96 2.63
CA HIS A 139 -19.63 -13.78 3.46
C HIS A 139 -20.77 -12.76 3.42
N GLY A 140 -21.75 -12.93 2.52
CA GLY A 140 -23.13 -12.44 2.69
C GLY A 140 -23.26 -10.99 3.12
N ILE A 141 -22.40 -10.08 2.65
CA ILE A 141 -22.47 -8.66 3.01
C ILE A 141 -23.81 -8.13 2.52
N GLU A 142 -24.69 -7.81 3.47
CA GLU A 142 -26.00 -7.23 3.22
C GLU A 142 -25.84 -5.92 2.47
N TRP A 143 -26.85 -5.54 1.68
CA TRP A 143 -26.77 -4.30 0.88
C TRP A 143 -26.38 -3.07 1.73
N ARG A 144 -26.89 -3.01 2.96
CA ARG A 144 -26.55 -1.93 3.89
C ARG A 144 -25.05 -1.86 4.18
N GLU A 145 -24.41 -2.98 4.44
CA GLU A 145 -22.97 -3.04 4.71
C GLU A 145 -22.16 -2.72 3.45
N ARG A 146 -22.58 -3.21 2.27
CA ARG A 146 -21.96 -2.84 0.98
C ARG A 146 -22.00 -1.34 0.75
N PHE A 147 -23.15 -0.71 1.03
CA PHE A 147 -23.31 0.73 0.90
C PHE A 147 -22.37 1.49 1.84
N GLU A 148 -22.27 1.09 3.11
CA GLU A 148 -21.33 1.73 4.05
C GLU A 148 -19.87 1.53 3.62
N ILE A 149 -19.51 0.36 3.09
CA ILE A 149 -18.17 0.12 2.52
C ILE A 149 -17.92 1.05 1.33
N ILE A 150 -18.83 1.12 0.36
CA ILE A 150 -18.72 2.02 -0.81
C ILE A 150 -18.55 3.48 -0.36
N LYS A 151 -19.42 3.92 0.56
CA LYS A 151 -19.38 5.28 1.10
C LYS A 151 -18.04 5.59 1.77
N ALA A 152 -17.54 4.68 2.59
CA ALA A 152 -16.26 4.81 3.27
C ALA A 152 -15.07 4.85 2.30
N ILE A 153 -15.08 4.05 1.22
CA ILE A 153 -14.07 4.12 0.15
C ILE A 153 -14.14 5.49 -0.54
N CYS A 154 -15.34 5.98 -0.87
CA CYS A 154 -15.53 7.31 -1.44
C CYS A 154 -15.02 8.43 -0.52
N GLU A 155 -15.27 8.35 0.79
CA GLU A 155 -14.74 9.29 1.79
C GLU A 155 -13.20 9.28 1.81
N GLY A 156 -12.58 8.09 1.81
CA GLY A 156 -11.12 7.94 1.76
C GLY A 156 -10.51 8.49 0.46
N LEU A 157 -11.08 8.16 -0.69
CA LEU A 157 -10.59 8.65 -1.98
C LEU A 157 -10.79 10.16 -2.14
N HIS A 158 -11.92 10.69 -1.70
CA HIS A 158 -12.19 12.12 -1.67
C HIS A 158 -11.16 12.87 -0.82
N TYR A 159 -10.82 12.32 0.35
CA TYR A 159 -9.76 12.87 1.19
C TYR A 159 -8.40 12.89 0.46
N LEU A 160 -8.01 11.79 -0.19
CA LEU A 160 -6.77 11.71 -0.96
C LEU A 160 -6.72 12.78 -2.06
N HIS A 161 -7.79 12.91 -2.84
CA HIS A 161 -7.90 13.91 -3.90
C HIS A 161 -7.84 15.34 -3.34
N GLY A 162 -8.47 15.60 -2.19
CA GLY A 162 -8.37 16.87 -1.46
C GLY A 162 -6.95 17.18 -0.98
N LYS A 163 -6.14 16.15 -0.69
CA LYS A 163 -4.70 16.27 -0.42
C LYS A 163 -3.82 16.25 -1.67
N ARG A 164 -4.44 16.30 -2.86
CA ARG A 164 -3.78 16.24 -4.18
C ARG A 164 -2.96 14.97 -4.40
N ILE A 165 -3.43 13.85 -3.87
CA ILE A 165 -2.82 12.53 -4.03
C ILE A 165 -3.64 11.75 -5.05
N LEU A 166 -2.99 11.29 -6.12
CA LEU A 166 -3.52 10.26 -7.03
C LEU A 166 -3.14 8.89 -6.49
N HIS A 167 -4.10 7.97 -6.36
CA HIS A 167 -3.83 6.62 -5.87
C HIS A 167 -3.20 5.73 -6.95
N LEU A 168 -3.83 5.71 -8.13
CA LEU A 168 -3.43 5.04 -9.38
C LEU A 168 -3.43 3.49 -9.38
N ASP A 169 -3.68 2.86 -8.24
CA ASP A 169 -3.89 1.40 -8.16
C ASP A 169 -5.07 1.03 -7.25
N LEU A 170 -6.19 1.75 -7.35
CA LEU A 170 -7.36 1.48 -6.53
C LEU A 170 -8.07 0.21 -7.04
N LYS A 171 -8.11 -0.83 -6.21
CA LYS A 171 -8.74 -2.13 -6.49
C LYS A 171 -9.11 -2.83 -5.17
N PRO A 172 -9.98 -3.85 -5.16
CA PRO A 172 -10.39 -4.52 -3.93
C PRO A 172 -9.23 -5.15 -3.15
N GLU A 173 -8.18 -5.62 -3.82
CA GLU A 173 -6.97 -6.15 -3.18
C GLU A 173 -6.20 -5.08 -2.37
N ASN A 174 -6.34 -3.79 -2.74
CA ASN A 174 -5.72 -2.64 -2.08
C ASN A 174 -6.68 -1.91 -1.12
N ILE A 175 -7.83 -2.50 -0.80
CA ILE A 175 -8.77 -1.99 0.20
C ILE A 175 -8.84 -3.01 1.32
N LEU A 176 -8.23 -2.70 2.46
CA LEU A 176 -8.22 -3.58 3.64
C LEU A 176 -9.44 -3.33 4.51
N ILE A 177 -9.92 -4.38 5.17
CA ILE A 177 -11.08 -4.34 6.07
C ILE A 177 -10.57 -4.45 7.50
N ASP A 178 -10.94 -3.51 8.38
CA ASP A 178 -10.59 -3.59 9.80
C ASP A 178 -11.55 -4.48 10.60
N ASP A 179 -11.30 -4.57 11.90
CA ASP A 179 -12.10 -5.36 12.86
C ASP A 179 -13.54 -4.85 13.03
N HIS A 180 -13.83 -3.63 12.59
CA HIS A 180 -15.15 -3.01 12.61
C HIS A 180 -15.84 -3.02 11.23
N MET A 181 -15.31 -3.80 10.26
CA MET A 181 -15.78 -3.85 8.88
C MET A 181 -15.68 -2.51 8.13
N VAL A 182 -14.81 -1.62 8.58
CA VAL A 182 -14.56 -0.34 7.92
C VAL A 182 -13.43 -0.51 6.89
N PRO A 183 -13.64 -0.10 5.62
CA PRO A 183 -12.60 -0.21 4.61
C PRO A 183 -11.53 0.89 4.76
N LYS A 184 -10.29 0.51 4.47
CA LYS A 184 -9.08 1.33 4.51
C LYS A 184 -8.29 1.16 3.21
N ILE A 185 -8.13 2.24 2.46
CA ILE A 185 -7.32 2.27 1.24
C ILE A 185 -5.84 2.08 1.60
N ALA A 186 -5.16 1.20 0.88
CA ALA A 186 -3.79 0.78 1.12
C ALA A 186 -2.96 0.78 -0.18
N ASP A 187 -1.65 0.59 -0.03
CA ASP A 187 -0.65 0.47 -1.10
C ASP A 187 -0.48 1.70 -2.00
N PHE A 188 0.42 2.59 -1.57
CA PHE A 188 0.72 3.85 -2.23
C PHE A 188 1.90 3.76 -3.20
N GLY A 189 2.35 2.55 -3.57
CA GLY A 189 3.54 2.34 -4.39
C GLY A 189 3.48 2.97 -5.79
N LEU A 190 2.27 3.15 -6.33
CA LEU A 190 2.03 3.85 -7.60
C LEU A 190 1.57 5.30 -7.43
N SER A 191 1.25 5.72 -6.21
CA SER A 191 0.63 7.01 -5.93
C SER A 191 1.53 8.20 -6.24
N ARG A 192 0.92 9.36 -6.51
CA ARG A 192 1.62 10.60 -6.85
C ARG A 192 1.00 11.78 -6.12
N CYS A 193 1.85 12.59 -5.48
CA CYS A 193 1.47 13.93 -5.04
C CYS A 193 1.56 14.90 -6.22
N LEU A 194 0.50 15.66 -6.47
CA LEU A 194 0.48 16.77 -7.41
C LEU A 194 0.79 18.08 -6.68
N SER A 195 1.50 19.00 -7.33
CA SER A 195 1.56 20.39 -6.86
C SER A 195 0.20 21.08 -7.01
N GLU A 196 0.01 22.24 -6.36
CA GLU A 196 -1.26 22.96 -6.37
C GLU A 196 -1.76 23.29 -7.78
N GLU A 197 -0.85 23.65 -8.68
CA GLU A 197 -1.14 24.02 -10.07
C GLU A 197 -1.28 22.81 -11.01
N GLN A 198 -0.79 21.63 -10.59
CA GLN A 198 -0.79 20.43 -11.43
C GLN A 198 -2.12 19.70 -11.39
N THR A 199 -2.81 19.60 -12.52
CA THR A 199 -4.06 18.83 -12.66
C THR A 199 -3.86 17.43 -13.25
N GLN A 200 -2.68 17.15 -13.79
CA GLN A 200 -2.35 15.90 -14.47
C GLN A 200 -0.86 15.57 -14.34
N VAL A 201 -0.53 14.28 -14.41
CA VAL A 201 0.84 13.77 -14.56
C VAL A 201 0.93 13.01 -15.86
N PHE A 202 2.00 13.25 -16.63
CA PHE A 202 2.34 12.40 -17.77
C PHE A 202 3.41 11.39 -17.38
N THR A 203 3.26 10.15 -17.83
CA THR A 203 4.28 9.13 -17.67
C THR A 203 4.40 8.25 -18.91
N THR A 204 5.63 7.85 -19.22
CA THR A 204 5.94 6.81 -20.21
C THR A 204 5.92 5.41 -19.59
N HIS A 205 5.87 5.30 -18.25
CA HIS A 205 5.84 4.05 -17.52
C HIS A 205 4.43 3.76 -17.04
N LEU A 206 3.66 3.09 -17.90
CA LEU A 206 2.30 2.66 -17.63
C LEU A 206 2.34 1.47 -16.65
N CYS A 207 2.07 1.73 -15.37
CA CYS A 207 1.93 0.71 -14.32
C CYS A 207 0.59 0.86 -13.60
N GLY A 208 -0.13 -0.25 -13.44
CA GLY A 208 -1.37 -0.35 -12.68
C GLY A 208 -2.05 -1.68 -12.97
N SER A 209 -3.21 -1.91 -12.36
CA SER A 209 -3.89 -3.21 -12.44
C SER A 209 -4.87 -3.28 -13.60
N CYS A 210 -4.64 -4.20 -14.54
CA CYS A 210 -5.55 -4.45 -15.66
C CYS A 210 -6.99 -4.65 -15.18
N GLY A 211 -7.95 -4.04 -15.89
CA GLY A 211 -9.36 -3.97 -15.47
C GLY A 211 -9.70 -2.76 -14.60
N TYR A 212 -8.74 -2.13 -13.94
CA TYR A 212 -9.00 -0.92 -13.14
C TYR A 212 -8.50 0.35 -13.83
N LEU A 213 -7.82 0.21 -14.96
CA LEU A 213 -7.20 1.31 -15.70
C LEU A 213 -8.21 2.06 -16.56
N ALA A 214 -8.25 3.38 -16.37
CA ALA A 214 -9.05 4.28 -17.17
C ALA A 214 -8.55 4.35 -18.63
N PRO A 215 -9.41 4.57 -19.64
CA PRO A 215 -8.99 4.60 -21.03
C PRO A 215 -7.91 5.65 -21.35
N GLU A 216 -7.92 6.81 -20.69
CA GLU A 216 -6.90 7.84 -20.87
C GLU A 216 -5.51 7.42 -20.35
N PHE A 217 -5.42 6.37 -19.53
CA PHE A 217 -4.15 5.82 -19.09
C PHE A 217 -3.26 5.41 -20.26
N PHE A 218 -3.85 4.91 -21.36
CA PHE A 218 -3.09 4.50 -22.55
C PHE A 218 -2.47 5.66 -23.33
N SER A 219 -2.88 6.90 -23.08
CA SER A 219 -2.20 8.10 -23.62
C SER A 219 -1.08 8.60 -22.70
N GLY A 220 -0.82 7.93 -21.57
CA GLY A 220 0.15 8.34 -20.56
C GLY A 220 -0.35 9.43 -19.62
N GLN A 221 -1.63 9.83 -19.73
CA GLN A 221 -2.23 10.90 -18.94
C GLN A 221 -2.86 10.33 -17.66
N LEU A 222 -2.37 10.77 -16.51
CA LEU A 222 -2.87 10.38 -15.20
C LEU A 222 -3.56 11.57 -14.54
N THR A 223 -4.81 11.39 -14.12
CA THR A 223 -5.62 12.46 -13.50
C THR A 223 -6.44 11.91 -12.34
N PHE A 224 -7.09 12.79 -11.59
CA PHE A 224 -8.05 12.36 -10.55
C PHE A 224 -9.18 11.52 -11.14
N ALA A 225 -9.57 11.75 -12.40
CA ALA A 225 -10.60 10.96 -13.09
C ALA A 225 -10.18 9.50 -13.29
N SER A 226 -8.87 9.23 -13.36
CA SER A 226 -8.35 7.87 -13.49
C SER A 226 -8.66 7.04 -12.24
N ASP A 227 -8.53 7.62 -11.04
CA ASP A 227 -8.96 6.97 -9.80
C ASP A 227 -10.50 6.82 -9.72
N ILE A 228 -11.26 7.79 -10.24
CA ILE A 228 -12.73 7.72 -10.28
C ILE A 228 -13.21 6.58 -11.18
N TYR A 229 -12.51 6.31 -12.29
CA TYR A 229 -12.78 5.15 -13.12
C TYR A 229 -12.56 3.85 -12.33
N SER A 230 -11.40 3.70 -11.69
CA SER A 230 -11.09 2.53 -10.85
C SER A 230 -12.11 2.34 -9.73
N LEU A 231 -12.56 3.42 -9.09
CA LEU A 231 -13.64 3.42 -8.10
C LEU A 231 -14.95 2.89 -8.69
N GLY A 232 -15.31 3.31 -9.91
CA GLY A 232 -16.48 2.81 -10.62
C GLY A 232 -16.44 1.29 -10.82
N VAL A 233 -15.27 0.76 -11.21
CA VAL A 233 -15.07 -0.70 -11.35
C VAL A 233 -15.23 -1.39 -10.00
N VAL A 234 -14.59 -0.89 -8.93
CA VAL A 234 -14.72 -1.43 -7.57
C VAL A 234 -16.19 -1.47 -7.11
N ILE A 235 -16.94 -0.38 -7.32
CA ILE A 235 -18.37 -0.32 -6.97
C ILE A 235 -19.16 -1.37 -7.76
N MET A 236 -18.88 -1.56 -9.05
CA MET A 236 -19.52 -2.58 -9.87
C MET A 236 -19.22 -3.99 -9.37
N GLU A 237 -17.99 -4.27 -8.93
CA GLU A 237 -17.64 -5.57 -8.35
C GLU A 237 -18.40 -5.82 -7.04
N ILE A 238 -18.46 -4.82 -6.14
CA ILE A 238 -19.23 -4.90 -4.89
C ILE A 238 -20.71 -5.15 -5.16
N LEU A 239 -21.30 -4.49 -6.17
CA LEU A 239 -22.71 -4.64 -6.53
C LEU A 239 -23.02 -6.01 -7.13
N THR A 240 -22.14 -6.49 -8.02
CA THR A 240 -22.40 -7.72 -8.79
C THR A 240 -21.89 -8.99 -8.12
N GLY A 241 -20.97 -8.88 -7.15
CA GLY A 241 -20.24 -10.02 -6.59
C GLY A 241 -19.36 -10.75 -7.61
N LYS A 242 -19.02 -10.09 -8.72
CA LYS A 242 -18.23 -10.66 -9.82
C LYS A 242 -17.04 -9.75 -10.10
N LYS A 243 -15.89 -10.33 -10.42
CA LYS A 243 -14.76 -9.56 -10.95
C LYS A 243 -15.17 -8.93 -12.28
N GLY A 244 -14.91 -7.63 -12.43
CA GLY A 244 -15.51 -6.74 -13.42
C GLY A 244 -15.03 -6.90 -14.86
N TYR A 245 -14.19 -7.90 -15.16
CA TYR A 245 -13.69 -8.16 -16.50
C TYR A 245 -13.80 -9.65 -16.82
N PRO A 246 -14.39 -10.04 -17.97
CA PRO A 246 -14.10 -11.36 -18.50
C PRO A 246 -12.60 -11.40 -18.77
N GLU A 247 -11.91 -12.40 -18.22
CA GLU A 247 -10.58 -12.79 -18.69
C GLU A 247 -10.76 -13.30 -20.13
N ASP A 248 -10.87 -12.39 -21.09
CA ASP A 248 -10.73 -12.76 -22.49
C ASP A 248 -9.25 -13.14 -22.66
N GLU A 249 -8.98 -14.44 -22.65
CA GLU A 249 -7.66 -15.05 -22.86
C GLU A 249 -6.98 -14.58 -24.17
N ASN A 250 -7.69 -13.83 -25.02
CA ASN A 250 -7.23 -13.30 -26.30
C ASN A 250 -6.49 -11.95 -26.25
N VAL A 251 -6.39 -11.25 -25.12
CA VAL A 251 -5.63 -9.97 -25.07
C VAL A 251 -4.14 -10.18 -24.76
N ARG A 252 -3.70 -11.42 -24.51
CA ARG A 252 -2.26 -11.73 -24.30
C ARG A 252 -1.38 -11.66 -25.56
N ALA A 253 -1.91 -11.25 -26.71
CA ALA A 253 -1.18 -11.28 -27.98
C ALA A 253 -0.60 -9.94 -28.47
N ILE A 254 -0.86 -8.79 -27.80
CA ILE A 254 -0.26 -7.52 -28.23
C ILE A 254 0.03 -6.63 -27.02
N ILE A 255 1.10 -6.90 -26.27
CA ILE A 255 2.09 -5.93 -25.76
C ILE A 255 3.41 -6.69 -25.54
#